data_AF-A0A1M6WEQ0-F1
#
_entry.id   AF-A0A1M6WEQ0-F1
#
_cell.length_a   1.000
_cell.length_b   1.000
_cell.length_c   1.000
_cell.angle_alpha   90.00
_cell.angle_beta   90.00
_cell.angle_gamma   90.00
#
_symmetry.space_group_name_H-M   'P 1'
#
loop_
_entity.id
_entity.type
_entity.pdbx_description
1 polymer ?
#
loop_
_entity_poly.entity_id
_entity_poly.type
_entity_poly.pdbx_seq_one_letter_code
_entity_poly.pdbx_strand_id
1 'polypeptide(L)'
;MGILNRLQEIAFKLSNPQKYTELLNANEIKIGRMEMKVQLEKVDDIEHSAKIELVEMHTHCLETFVRLFIARAKDSGCEWLELNRLSIRQYHQAIDKISNGEFQWLNDKYVENYIIQYSLTGIYEKEKVQPEVIENWKEWIIHAARQLSENKRYNAFKHGMTLHAATNGISMKPEGEDTTYEKHGDVIEYIVKKEESDRYVWNQKSDFINMDELCIEVYLFGNLINDMVYVGKYVYVDAETIDNRWYPNEKMTINEVLYNRETKSMQDVFELMSSMSMQLLYYVPQ
;
A
#
# COMPACT_ATOMS: atom_id res chain seq x y z
N MET A 1 8.95 -5.83 -13.02
CA MET A 1 9.58 -5.29 -11.79
C MET A 1 8.49 -5.28 -10.73
N GLY A 2 8.64 -6.02 -9.63
CA GLY A 2 7.59 -6.15 -8.61
C GLY A 2 7.44 -4.89 -7.75
N ILE A 3 6.29 -4.73 -7.08
CA ILE A 3 5.97 -3.59 -6.17
C ILE A 3 7.12 -3.34 -5.18
N LEU A 4 7.68 -4.41 -4.60
CA LEU A 4 8.76 -4.32 -3.61
C LEU A 4 10.08 -3.78 -4.18
N ASN A 5 10.44 -4.12 -5.42
CA ASN A 5 11.65 -3.58 -6.05
C ASN A 5 11.49 -2.08 -6.31
N ARG A 6 10.27 -1.64 -6.68
CA ARG A 6 9.99 -0.21 -6.86
C ARG A 6 10.01 0.54 -5.53
N LEU A 7 9.49 -0.07 -4.46
CA LEU A 7 9.58 0.48 -3.11
C LEU A 7 11.04 0.65 -2.67
N GLN A 8 11.91 -0.34 -2.90
CA GLN A 8 13.34 -0.23 -2.58
C GLN A 8 14.02 0.92 -3.33
N GLU A 9 13.69 1.11 -4.60
CA GLU A 9 14.20 2.23 -5.39
C GLU A 9 13.73 3.57 -4.83
N ILE A 10 12.43 3.70 -4.51
CA ILE A 10 11.85 4.93 -3.93
C ILE A 10 12.44 5.21 -2.54
N ALA A 11 12.56 4.20 -1.68
CA ALA A 11 13.21 4.33 -0.38
C ALA A 11 14.66 4.79 -0.52
N PHE A 12 15.40 4.25 -1.51
CA PHE A 12 16.76 4.69 -1.77
C PHE A 12 16.83 6.16 -2.24
N LYS A 13 15.89 6.60 -3.10
CA LYS A 13 15.77 8.02 -3.50
C LYS A 13 15.49 8.92 -2.29
N LEU A 14 14.62 8.50 -1.36
CA LEU A 14 14.27 9.28 -0.17
C LEU A 14 15.41 9.34 0.86
N SER A 15 16.08 8.22 1.14
CA SER A 15 17.14 8.17 2.15
C SER A 15 18.51 8.65 1.65
N ASN A 16 18.76 8.61 0.34
CA ASN A 16 20.07 8.94 -0.25
C ASN A 16 19.94 9.75 -1.57
N PRO A 17 19.22 10.89 -1.59
CA PRO A 17 18.92 11.59 -2.84
C PRO A 17 20.17 12.14 -3.54
N GLN A 18 21.20 12.58 -2.80
CA GLN A 18 22.49 12.99 -3.38
C GLN A 18 23.18 11.84 -4.12
N LYS A 19 23.30 10.68 -3.47
CA LYS A 19 23.94 9.49 -4.06
C LYS A 19 23.19 9.00 -5.29
N TYR A 20 21.85 9.04 -5.27
CA TYR A 20 21.05 8.69 -6.44
C TYR A 20 21.26 9.68 -7.60
N THR A 21 21.34 10.98 -7.29
CA THR A 21 21.64 12.04 -8.27
C THR A 21 23.03 11.83 -8.91
N GLU A 22 24.04 11.53 -8.11
CA GLU A 22 25.39 11.21 -8.58
C GLU A 22 25.40 9.99 -9.51
N LEU A 23 24.67 8.93 -9.15
CA LEU A 23 24.52 7.74 -9.98
C LEU A 23 23.85 8.07 -11.33
N LEU A 24 22.80 8.88 -11.34
CA LEU A 24 22.14 9.27 -12.59
C LEU A 24 23.02 10.16 -13.46
N ASN A 25 23.74 11.11 -12.87
CA ASN A 25 24.63 12.02 -13.59
C ASN A 25 25.89 11.31 -14.14
N ALA A 26 26.35 10.24 -13.47
CA ALA A 26 27.52 9.47 -13.90
C ALA A 26 27.22 8.46 -15.01
N ASN A 27 25.96 8.06 -15.17
CA ASN A 27 25.57 6.99 -16.09
C ASN A 27 24.86 7.53 -17.33
N GLU A 28 25.11 6.87 -18.47
CA GLU A 28 24.31 7.09 -19.68
C GLU A 28 23.10 6.15 -19.65
N ILE A 29 21.90 6.72 -19.65
CA ILE A 29 20.67 5.94 -19.61
C ILE A 29 20.34 5.51 -21.03
N LYS A 30 20.26 4.19 -21.24
CA LYS A 30 19.87 3.59 -22.51
C LYS A 30 18.45 3.04 -22.43
N ILE A 31 17.53 3.63 -23.20
CA ILE A 31 16.15 3.15 -23.35
C ILE A 31 15.95 2.76 -24.81
N GLY A 32 16.06 1.46 -25.09
CA GLY A 32 16.00 0.92 -26.45
C GLY A 32 17.16 1.44 -27.31
N ARG A 33 16.86 2.29 -28.29
CA ARG A 33 17.87 2.94 -29.16
C ARG A 33 18.20 4.38 -28.72
N MET A 34 17.53 4.90 -27.69
CA MET A 34 17.79 6.22 -27.17
C MET A 34 18.85 6.14 -26.08
N GLU A 35 19.91 6.92 -26.25
CA GLU A 35 20.96 7.13 -25.25
C GLU A 35 20.84 8.58 -24.77
N MET A 36 20.70 8.77 -23.46
CA MET A 36 20.63 10.10 -22.89
C MET A 36 21.54 10.21 -21.67
N LYS A 37 22.23 11.34 -21.58
CA LYS A 37 22.86 11.76 -20.32
C LYS A 37 21.89 12.65 -19.58
N VAL A 38 21.51 12.21 -18.39
CA VAL A 38 20.70 13.01 -17.50
C VAL A 38 21.64 13.95 -16.74
N GLN A 39 21.32 15.24 -16.70
CA GLN A 39 21.97 16.20 -15.83
C GLN A 39 20.92 16.75 -14.87
N LEU A 40 20.94 16.23 -13.66
CA LEU A 40 20.12 16.72 -12.56
C LEU A 40 20.93 17.74 -11.78
N GLU A 41 20.43 18.98 -11.77
CA GLU A 41 21.06 20.10 -11.05
C GLU A 41 20.54 20.22 -9.61
N LYS A 42 19.33 19.68 -9.32
CA LYS A 42 18.64 19.86 -8.05
C LYS A 42 18.29 18.51 -7.43
N VAL A 43 18.94 18.21 -6.32
CA VAL A 43 18.69 17.00 -5.53
C VAL A 43 17.26 16.99 -4.96
N ASP A 44 16.72 18.17 -4.63
CA ASP A 44 15.37 18.35 -4.10
C ASP A 44 14.28 17.83 -5.06
N ASP A 45 14.51 17.91 -6.38
CA ASP A 45 13.55 17.41 -7.38
C ASP A 45 13.43 15.87 -7.32
N ILE A 46 14.51 15.17 -6.96
CA ILE A 46 14.50 13.71 -6.77
C ILE A 46 13.72 13.33 -5.52
N GLU A 47 13.95 14.02 -4.41
CA GLU A 47 13.20 13.78 -3.17
C GLU A 47 11.71 14.07 -3.36
N HIS A 48 11.37 15.18 -4.00
CA HIS A 48 10.00 15.56 -4.33
C HIS A 48 9.29 14.53 -5.20
N SER A 49 9.95 14.09 -6.29
CA SER A 49 9.41 13.05 -7.18
C SER A 49 9.22 11.74 -6.42
N ALA A 50 10.18 11.35 -5.58
CA ALA A 50 10.09 10.11 -4.81
C ALA A 50 8.92 10.11 -3.81
N LYS A 51 8.65 11.26 -3.15
CA LYS A 51 7.49 11.44 -2.27
C LYS A 51 6.17 11.26 -3.02
N ILE A 52 6.05 11.85 -4.21
CA ILE A 52 4.86 11.70 -5.06
C ILE A 52 4.71 10.24 -5.52
N GLU A 53 5.78 9.62 -6.01
CA GLU A 53 5.80 8.22 -6.43
C GLU A 53 5.40 7.27 -5.30
N LEU A 54 5.82 7.55 -4.06
CA LEU A 54 5.44 6.75 -2.89
C LEU A 54 3.94 6.82 -2.61
N VAL A 55 3.35 8.02 -2.65
CA VAL A 55 1.91 8.24 -2.42
C VAL A 55 1.06 7.57 -3.50
N GLU A 56 1.51 7.66 -4.76
CA GLU A 56 0.91 6.95 -5.88
C GLU A 56 0.99 5.43 -5.66
N MET A 57 2.19 4.91 -5.41
CA MET A 57 2.44 3.49 -5.22
C MET A 57 1.63 2.94 -4.05
N HIS A 58 1.55 3.67 -2.94
CA HIS A 58 0.70 3.33 -1.80
C HIS A 58 -0.75 3.16 -2.23
N THR A 59 -1.30 4.15 -2.93
CA THR A 59 -2.69 4.07 -3.36
C THR A 59 -2.95 2.91 -4.32
N HIS A 60 -2.05 2.68 -5.27
CA HIS A 60 -2.14 1.53 -6.18
C HIS A 60 -2.02 0.19 -5.45
N CYS A 61 -1.17 0.12 -4.42
CA CYS A 61 -1.03 -1.07 -3.59
C CYS A 61 -2.35 -1.39 -2.89
N LEU A 62 -2.94 -0.41 -2.20
CA LEU A 62 -4.25 -0.58 -1.55
C LEU A 62 -5.35 -0.97 -2.56
N GLU A 63 -5.45 -0.26 -3.70
CA GLU A 63 -6.46 -0.54 -4.72
C GLU A 63 -6.31 -1.98 -5.25
N THR A 64 -5.08 -2.39 -5.56
CA THR A 64 -4.78 -3.74 -6.06
C THR A 64 -5.16 -4.80 -5.05
N PHE A 65 -4.77 -4.62 -3.78
CA PHE A 65 -5.11 -5.52 -2.69
C PHE A 65 -6.63 -5.69 -2.54
N VAL A 66 -7.37 -4.59 -2.38
CA VAL A 66 -8.83 -4.65 -2.17
C VAL A 66 -9.55 -5.25 -3.39
N ARG A 67 -9.11 -4.93 -4.61
CA ARG A 67 -9.68 -5.53 -5.82
C ARG A 67 -9.46 -7.05 -5.88
N LEU A 68 -8.26 -7.51 -5.59
CA LEU A 68 -7.95 -8.95 -5.52
C LEU A 68 -8.79 -9.64 -4.45
N PHE A 69 -8.93 -9.01 -3.28
CA PHE A 69 -9.78 -9.52 -2.20
C PHE A 69 -11.23 -9.69 -2.65
N ILE A 70 -11.84 -8.66 -3.24
CA ILE A 70 -13.22 -8.73 -3.76
C ILE A 70 -13.38 -9.84 -4.80
N ALA A 71 -12.43 -9.96 -5.73
CA ALA A 71 -12.49 -10.94 -6.80
C ALA A 71 -12.47 -12.38 -6.27
N ARG A 72 -11.69 -12.63 -5.20
CA ARG A 72 -11.61 -13.92 -4.54
C ARG A 72 -12.78 -14.24 -3.66
N ALA A 73 -13.24 -13.27 -2.88
CA ALA A 73 -14.33 -13.43 -1.95
C ALA A 73 -15.62 -13.93 -2.64
N LYS A 74 -15.81 -13.54 -3.92
CA LYS A 74 -16.94 -13.97 -4.75
C LYS A 74 -16.92 -15.43 -5.21
N ASP A 75 -15.77 -16.11 -5.12
CA ASP A 75 -15.61 -17.52 -5.51
C ASP A 75 -16.19 -17.86 -6.91
N SER A 76 -15.86 -17.05 -7.91
CA SER A 76 -16.43 -17.13 -9.25
C SER A 76 -15.73 -18.12 -10.19
N GLY A 77 -14.75 -18.89 -9.69
CA GLY A 77 -13.89 -19.78 -10.47
C GLY A 77 -12.84 -19.09 -11.35
N CYS A 78 -12.90 -17.76 -11.55
CA CYS A 78 -11.85 -16.99 -12.21
C CYS A 78 -11.78 -15.55 -11.70
N GLU A 79 -10.76 -15.27 -10.90
CA GLU A 79 -10.53 -13.95 -10.28
C GLU A 79 -10.37 -12.83 -11.33
N TRP A 80 -9.64 -13.10 -12.42
CA TRP A 80 -9.41 -12.12 -13.49
C TRP A 80 -10.70 -11.68 -14.18
N LEU A 81 -11.65 -12.59 -14.32
CA LEU A 81 -12.94 -12.27 -14.92
C LEU A 81 -13.77 -11.39 -13.98
N GLU A 82 -13.71 -11.61 -12.67
CA GLU A 82 -14.40 -10.76 -11.70
C GLU A 82 -13.77 -9.38 -11.58
N LEU A 83 -12.44 -9.30 -11.63
CA LEU A 83 -11.73 -8.02 -11.70
C LEU A 83 -12.17 -7.19 -12.91
N ASN A 84 -12.31 -7.82 -14.07
CA ASN A 84 -12.76 -7.16 -15.30
C ASN A 84 -14.22 -6.69 -15.21
N ARG A 85 -15.08 -7.51 -14.59
CA ARG A 85 -16.52 -7.19 -14.40
C ARG A 85 -16.77 -6.11 -13.34
N LEU A 86 -15.80 -5.83 -12.47
CA LEU A 86 -15.95 -4.87 -11.39
C LEU A 86 -15.90 -3.44 -11.92
N SER A 87 -17.08 -2.91 -12.24
CA SER A 87 -17.21 -1.50 -12.65
C SER A 87 -16.76 -0.55 -11.54
N ILE A 88 -16.34 0.66 -11.90
CA ILE A 88 -15.91 1.70 -10.94
C ILE A 88 -16.99 1.96 -9.87
N ARG A 89 -18.27 2.02 -10.27
CA ARG A 89 -19.38 2.21 -9.35
C ARG A 89 -19.51 1.06 -8.34
N GLN A 90 -19.42 -0.18 -8.83
CA GLN A 90 -19.48 -1.36 -7.95
C GLN A 90 -18.26 -1.42 -7.03
N TYR A 91 -17.09 -1.01 -7.52
CA TYR A 91 -15.88 -0.94 -6.71
C TYR A 91 -16.00 0.06 -5.56
N HIS A 92 -16.51 1.27 -5.81
CA HIS A 92 -16.76 2.24 -4.74
C HIS A 92 -17.79 1.73 -3.72
N GLN A 93 -18.90 1.13 -4.19
CA GLN A 93 -19.88 0.51 -3.29
C GLN A 93 -19.27 -0.62 -2.46
N ALA A 94 -18.34 -1.39 -3.04
CA ALA A 94 -17.62 -2.43 -2.34
C ALA A 94 -16.68 -1.85 -1.27
N ILE A 95 -15.92 -0.81 -1.61
CA ILE A 95 -15.06 -0.10 -0.66
C ILE A 95 -15.88 0.43 0.52
N ASP A 96 -17.00 1.10 0.27
CA ASP A 96 -17.84 1.66 1.33
C ASP A 96 -18.31 0.57 2.30
N LYS A 97 -18.82 -0.55 1.77
CA LYS A 97 -19.25 -1.69 2.59
C LYS A 97 -18.11 -2.31 3.39
N ILE A 98 -16.97 -2.57 2.73
CA ILE A 98 -15.80 -3.16 3.38
C ILE A 98 -15.25 -2.24 4.48
N SER A 99 -15.25 -0.92 4.26
CA SER A 99 -14.81 0.07 5.26
C SER A 99 -15.66 0.09 6.53
N ASN A 100 -16.93 -0.35 6.42
CA ASN A 100 -17.87 -0.56 7.52
C ASN A 100 -17.81 -1.97 8.12
N GLY A 101 -16.90 -2.83 7.65
CA GLY A 101 -16.77 -4.22 8.10
C GLY A 101 -17.86 -5.14 7.55
N GLU A 102 -18.54 -4.76 6.47
CA GLU A 102 -19.57 -5.60 5.85
C GLU A 102 -18.94 -6.49 4.76
N PHE A 103 -18.89 -7.81 5.00
CA PHE A 103 -18.31 -8.77 4.04
C PHE A 103 -19.31 -9.79 3.49
N GLN A 104 -20.41 -10.05 4.20
CA GLN A 104 -21.37 -11.11 3.84
C GLN A 104 -21.98 -10.95 2.44
N TRP A 105 -22.05 -9.73 1.91
CA TRP A 105 -22.57 -9.46 0.56
C TRP A 105 -21.65 -9.96 -0.56
N LEU A 106 -20.38 -10.24 -0.27
CA LEU A 106 -19.42 -10.76 -1.26
C LEU A 106 -19.76 -12.20 -1.66
N ASN A 107 -20.35 -12.98 -0.74
CA ASN A 107 -20.73 -14.36 -0.98
C ASN A 107 -21.90 -14.76 -0.08
N ASP A 108 -23.01 -15.15 -0.67
CA ASP A 108 -24.22 -15.56 0.05
C ASP A 108 -24.15 -17.00 0.57
N LYS A 109 -23.20 -17.81 0.11
CA LYS A 109 -23.05 -19.23 0.48
C LYS A 109 -22.21 -19.43 1.73
N TYR A 110 -21.26 -18.54 1.98
CA TYR A 110 -20.26 -18.71 3.03
C TYR A 110 -20.40 -17.68 4.14
N VAL A 111 -20.07 -18.07 5.36
CA VAL A 111 -19.98 -17.13 6.49
C VAL A 111 -18.78 -16.20 6.33
N GLU A 112 -18.88 -14.98 6.81
CA GLU A 112 -17.85 -13.95 6.71
C GLU A 112 -16.42 -14.42 6.99
N ASN A 113 -16.16 -15.09 8.12
CA ASN A 113 -14.81 -15.55 8.46
C ASN A 113 -14.23 -16.50 7.40
N TYR A 114 -15.09 -17.29 6.78
CA TYR A 114 -14.69 -18.19 5.70
C TYR A 114 -14.36 -17.43 4.42
N ILE A 115 -15.16 -16.41 4.08
CA ILE A 115 -14.90 -15.53 2.93
C ILE A 115 -13.49 -14.93 3.05
N ILE A 116 -13.16 -14.43 4.22
CA ILE A 116 -11.86 -13.79 4.49
C ILE A 116 -10.72 -14.79 4.43
N GLN A 117 -10.86 -15.92 5.14
CA GLN A 117 -9.86 -16.97 5.14
C GLN A 117 -9.59 -17.47 3.71
N TYR A 118 -10.64 -17.80 2.96
CA TYR A 118 -10.50 -18.29 1.59
C TYR A 118 -9.84 -17.24 0.69
N SER A 119 -10.23 -15.97 0.81
CA SER A 119 -9.67 -14.91 -0.03
C SER A 119 -8.15 -14.75 0.13
N LEU A 120 -7.64 -14.92 1.35
CA LEU A 120 -6.21 -14.74 1.63
C LEU A 120 -5.41 -16.04 1.48
N THR A 121 -6.01 -17.19 1.75
CA THR A 121 -5.27 -18.48 1.84
C THR A 121 -5.61 -19.48 0.74
N GLY A 122 -6.74 -19.32 0.04
CA GLY A 122 -7.27 -20.29 -0.92
C GLY A 122 -7.76 -21.59 -0.28
N ILE A 123 -7.81 -21.67 1.06
CA ILE A 123 -8.19 -22.88 1.79
C ILE A 123 -9.70 -22.90 2.04
N TYR A 124 -10.36 -23.94 1.53
CA TYR A 124 -11.80 -24.19 1.69
C TYR A 124 -12.20 -24.88 3.01
N GLU A 125 -11.26 -25.18 3.90
CA GLU A 125 -11.53 -25.90 5.15
C GLU A 125 -11.80 -24.93 6.32
N LYS A 126 -12.87 -25.19 7.08
CA LYS A 126 -13.45 -24.28 8.06
C LYS A 126 -12.64 -24.11 9.37
N GLU A 127 -11.50 -24.79 9.54
CA GLU A 127 -10.88 -24.97 10.88
C GLU A 127 -9.33 -24.87 10.91
N LYS A 128 -8.69 -24.34 9.87
CA LYS A 128 -7.20 -24.30 9.81
C LYS A 128 -6.58 -23.03 10.40
N VAL A 129 -7.34 -21.95 10.56
CA VAL A 129 -6.83 -20.64 11.01
C VAL A 129 -7.53 -20.22 12.30
N GLN A 130 -6.74 -19.69 13.25
CA GLN A 130 -7.27 -19.21 14.53
C GLN A 130 -8.18 -17.98 14.31
N PRO A 131 -9.31 -17.86 15.02
CA PRO A 131 -10.23 -16.72 14.85
C PRO A 131 -9.57 -15.34 15.02
N GLU A 132 -8.58 -15.23 15.91
CA GLU A 132 -7.85 -14.00 16.16
C GLU A 132 -7.06 -13.54 14.93
N VAL A 133 -6.50 -14.48 14.17
CA VAL A 133 -5.79 -14.19 12.91
C VAL A 133 -6.76 -13.68 11.85
N ILE A 134 -7.96 -14.25 11.78
CA ILE A 134 -9.00 -13.78 10.86
C ILE A 134 -9.46 -12.37 11.21
N GLU A 135 -9.54 -12.05 12.51
CA GLU A 135 -9.88 -10.70 12.97
C GLU A 135 -8.78 -9.70 12.61
N ASN A 136 -7.50 -10.08 12.79
CA ASN A 136 -6.38 -9.25 12.33
C ASN A 136 -6.49 -8.97 10.82
N TRP A 137 -6.77 -9.99 10.00
CA TRP A 137 -6.97 -9.80 8.57
C TRP A 137 -8.15 -8.88 8.24
N LYS A 138 -9.26 -8.97 8.99
CA LYS A 138 -10.38 -8.02 8.84
C LYS A 138 -9.90 -6.60 9.03
N GLU A 139 -9.12 -6.33 10.07
CA GLU A 139 -8.61 -4.98 10.33
C GLU A 139 -7.78 -4.45 9.16
N TRP A 140 -6.88 -5.28 8.60
CA TRP A 140 -6.09 -4.92 7.42
C TRP A 140 -6.97 -4.59 6.20
N ILE A 141 -8.00 -5.39 5.96
CA ILE A 141 -8.92 -5.19 4.82
C ILE A 141 -9.78 -3.94 5.02
N ILE A 142 -10.32 -3.74 6.22
CA ILE A 142 -11.11 -2.55 6.59
C ILE A 142 -10.25 -1.30 6.47
N HIS A 143 -9.01 -1.34 6.97
CA HIS A 143 -8.06 -0.23 6.89
C HIS A 143 -7.78 0.17 5.45
N ALA A 144 -7.44 -0.79 4.58
CA ALA A 144 -7.22 -0.51 3.17
C ALA A 144 -8.44 0.14 2.50
N ALA A 145 -9.64 -0.36 2.78
CA ALA A 145 -10.88 0.19 2.25
C ALA A 145 -11.17 1.60 2.78
N ARG A 146 -10.98 1.86 4.08
CA ARG A 146 -11.14 3.21 4.66
C ARG A 146 -10.20 4.20 4.02
N GLN A 147 -8.91 3.87 3.93
CA GLN A 147 -7.91 4.69 3.26
C GLN A 147 -8.33 5.02 1.83
N LEU A 148 -8.80 4.04 1.04
CA LEU A 148 -9.27 4.27 -0.33
C LEU A 148 -10.55 5.13 -0.41
N SER A 149 -11.49 4.97 0.53
CA SER A 149 -12.73 5.75 0.57
C SER A 149 -12.46 7.24 0.81
N GLU A 150 -11.43 7.54 1.59
CA GLU A 150 -11.06 8.90 2.00
C GLU A 150 -10.04 9.56 1.05
N ASN A 151 -9.38 8.78 0.20
CA ASN A 151 -8.25 9.22 -0.63
C ASN A 151 -8.67 10.07 -1.83
N LYS A 152 -8.95 11.35 -1.56
CA LYS A 152 -9.18 12.38 -2.60
C LYS A 152 -7.93 12.71 -3.41
N ARG A 153 -6.74 12.44 -2.87
CA ARG A 153 -5.44 12.70 -3.52
C ARG A 153 -5.29 11.86 -4.80
N TYR A 154 -5.80 10.65 -4.77
CA TYR A 154 -5.71 9.73 -5.89
C TYR A 154 -6.47 10.20 -7.13
N ASN A 155 -7.67 10.74 -6.93
CA ASN A 155 -8.43 11.33 -8.03
C ASN A 155 -7.70 12.54 -8.61
N ALA A 156 -6.99 13.31 -7.78
CA ALA A 156 -6.15 14.40 -8.26
C ALA A 156 -5.00 13.90 -9.14
N PHE A 157 -4.31 12.86 -8.68
CA PHE A 157 -3.24 12.23 -9.43
C PHE A 157 -3.71 11.64 -10.77
N LYS A 158 -4.74 10.78 -10.75
CA LYS A 158 -5.28 10.09 -11.94
C LYS A 158 -5.77 11.04 -13.03
N HIS A 159 -6.26 12.22 -12.65
CA HIS A 159 -6.81 13.21 -13.58
C HIS A 159 -5.81 14.31 -13.94
N GLY A 160 -4.51 14.10 -13.67
CA GLY A 160 -3.43 14.99 -14.09
C GLY A 160 -3.49 16.36 -13.41
N MET A 161 -4.13 16.46 -12.24
CA MET A 161 -4.08 17.68 -11.44
C MET A 161 -2.70 17.78 -10.78
N THR A 162 -2.16 18.99 -10.69
CA THR A 162 -0.82 19.23 -10.15
C THR A 162 -0.75 18.74 -8.71
N LEU A 163 0.16 17.78 -8.47
CA LEU A 163 0.62 17.39 -7.14
C LEU A 163 1.92 18.13 -6.85
N HIS A 164 2.04 18.63 -5.63
CA HIS A 164 3.27 19.25 -5.16
C HIS A 164 3.57 18.75 -3.74
N ALA A 165 4.67 18.02 -3.57
CA ALA A 165 5.20 17.73 -2.24
C ALA A 165 5.88 18.98 -1.63
N ALA A 166 5.47 19.36 -0.42
CA ALA A 166 6.01 20.52 0.29
C ALA A 166 6.22 20.18 1.77
N THR A 167 7.03 20.97 2.48
CA THR A 167 7.25 20.84 3.94
C THR A 167 6.60 22.01 4.67
N ASN A 168 5.28 22.08 4.64
CA ASN A 168 4.50 23.25 5.10
C ASN A 168 3.72 23.05 6.42
N GLY A 169 3.97 21.97 7.18
CA GLY A 169 3.16 21.59 8.35
C GLY A 169 3.53 22.13 9.72
N ILE A 170 2.53 22.23 10.59
CA ILE A 170 2.68 22.33 12.06
C ILE A 170 2.13 21.01 12.64
N SER A 171 2.97 20.25 13.33
CA SER A 171 2.58 19.05 14.10
C SER A 171 2.34 19.44 15.56
N MET A 172 1.33 18.85 16.20
CA MET A 172 1.04 19.03 17.62
C MET A 172 1.10 17.66 18.31
N LYS A 173 1.97 17.53 19.31
CA LYS A 173 2.04 16.31 20.15
C LYS A 173 0.87 16.25 21.14
N PRO A 174 0.44 15.04 21.55
CA PRO A 174 -0.57 14.87 22.59
C PRO A 174 -0.16 15.48 23.94
N GLU A 175 -1.16 15.81 24.76
CA GLU A 175 -1.00 16.44 26.08
C GLU A 175 -0.17 15.53 27.02
N GLY A 176 1.01 15.97 27.46
CA GLY A 176 1.85 15.26 28.44
C GLY A 176 3.33 15.09 28.06
N GLU A 177 3.69 15.29 26.79
CA GLU A 177 5.08 15.51 26.36
C GLU A 177 5.32 17.00 26.14
N ASP A 178 6.53 17.51 26.41
CA ASP A 178 6.88 18.93 26.22
C ASP A 178 6.31 19.46 24.90
N THR A 179 5.30 20.32 24.99
CA THR A 179 4.53 20.85 23.86
C THR A 179 5.44 21.63 22.93
N THR A 180 6.03 20.94 21.96
CA THR A 180 6.94 21.52 20.99
C THR A 180 6.17 21.64 19.69
N TYR A 181 5.82 22.88 19.31
CA TYR A 181 5.27 23.15 17.99
C TYR A 181 6.39 22.97 16.96
N GLU A 182 6.45 21.80 16.33
CA GLU A 182 7.40 21.58 15.25
C GLU A 182 6.75 21.97 13.92
N LYS A 183 7.32 22.99 13.29
CA LYS A 183 7.17 23.20 11.85
C LYS A 183 7.95 22.08 11.16
N HIS A 184 7.47 21.54 10.04
CA HIS A 184 8.10 20.54 9.15
C HIS A 184 7.52 19.11 9.17
N GLY A 185 6.25 18.96 8.78
CA GLY A 185 5.71 17.68 8.27
C GLY A 185 5.67 17.67 6.73
N ASP A 186 5.85 16.51 6.12
CA ASP A 186 5.66 16.32 4.68
C ASP A 186 4.18 16.50 4.31
N VAL A 187 3.95 17.26 3.23
CA VAL A 187 2.62 17.62 2.73
C VAL A 187 2.54 17.26 1.26
N ILE A 188 1.41 16.74 0.83
CA ILE A 188 1.04 16.69 -0.58
C ILE A 188 -0.06 17.71 -0.83
N GLU A 189 0.26 18.67 -1.68
CA GLU A 189 -0.65 19.70 -2.14
C GLU A 189 -1.25 19.28 -3.48
N TYR A 190 -2.56 19.45 -3.63
CA TYR A 190 -3.28 19.05 -4.82
C TYR A 190 -4.51 19.92 -5.03
N ILE A 191 -4.90 20.07 -6.29
CA ILE A 191 -6.09 20.84 -6.65
C ILE A 191 -7.33 19.95 -6.47
N VAL A 192 -8.41 20.51 -5.93
CA VAL A 192 -9.72 19.85 -5.83
C VAL A 192 -10.81 20.77 -6.35
N LYS A 193 -11.82 20.18 -6.99
CA LYS A 193 -13.02 20.89 -7.40
C LYS A 193 -13.95 21.05 -6.20
N LYS A 194 -14.35 22.28 -5.87
CA LYS A 194 -15.33 22.58 -4.82
C LYS A 194 -16.55 23.23 -5.49
N GLU A 195 -17.74 22.76 -5.12
CA GLU A 195 -18.99 23.38 -5.55
C GLU A 195 -19.30 24.55 -4.62
N GLU A 196 -19.51 25.73 -5.19
CA GLU A 196 -19.91 26.94 -4.47
C GLU A 196 -21.12 27.56 -5.14
N SER A 197 -22.29 27.37 -4.51
CA SER A 197 -23.61 27.86 -4.89
C SER A 197 -24.01 27.58 -6.34
N ASP A 198 -23.40 28.29 -7.29
CA ASP A 198 -23.80 28.35 -8.70
C ASP A 198 -22.63 28.00 -9.65
N ARG A 199 -21.44 27.70 -9.10
CA ARG A 199 -20.23 27.42 -9.89
C ARG A 199 -19.31 26.42 -9.22
N TYR A 200 -18.41 25.87 -10.02
CA TYR A 200 -17.27 25.13 -9.51
C TYR A 200 -16.05 26.02 -9.39
N VAL A 201 -15.39 25.99 -8.24
CA VAL A 201 -14.11 26.65 -8.00
C VAL A 201 -13.03 25.60 -7.77
N TRP A 202 -11.82 25.89 -8.24
CA TRP A 202 -10.64 25.07 -7.95
C TRP A 202 -10.02 25.56 -6.65
N ASN A 203 -9.81 24.65 -5.71
CA ASN A 203 -9.18 24.94 -4.43
C ASN A 203 -7.91 24.10 -4.27
N GLN A 204 -6.86 24.70 -3.72
CA GLN A 204 -5.67 23.95 -3.30
C GLN A 204 -5.95 23.32 -1.94
N LYS A 205 -5.70 22.01 -1.84
CA LYS A 205 -5.79 21.25 -0.59
C LYS A 205 -4.41 20.70 -0.25
N SER A 206 -4.10 20.70 1.03
CA SER A 206 -2.83 20.23 1.59
C SER A 206 -3.15 19.10 2.57
N ASP A 207 -2.62 17.91 2.32
CA ASP A 207 -2.73 16.78 3.24
C ASP A 207 -1.36 16.44 3.82
N PHE A 208 -1.30 16.32 5.15
CA PHE A 208 -0.11 15.82 5.83
C PHE A 208 0.07 14.33 5.55
N ILE A 209 1.32 13.94 5.27
CA ILE A 209 1.70 12.57 4.95
C ILE A 209 2.84 12.16 5.88
N ASN A 210 2.68 11.01 6.52
CA ASN A 210 3.80 10.32 7.13
C ASN A 210 4.40 9.36 6.09
N MET A 211 5.55 9.74 5.50
CA MET A 211 6.20 8.94 4.46
C MET A 211 6.67 7.56 4.97
N ASP A 212 6.99 7.46 6.26
CA ASP A 212 7.42 6.21 6.87
C ASP A 212 6.25 5.23 6.96
N GLU A 213 5.07 5.71 7.40
CA GLU A 213 3.83 4.93 7.40
C GLU A 213 3.50 4.41 6.00
N LEU A 214 3.57 5.27 4.98
CA LEU A 214 3.31 4.85 3.59
C LEU A 214 4.29 3.77 3.11
N CYS A 215 5.58 3.87 3.46
CA CYS A 215 6.57 2.85 3.12
C CYS A 215 6.22 1.48 3.74
N ILE A 216 5.83 1.49 5.03
CA ILE A 216 5.45 0.30 5.78
C ILE A 216 4.21 -0.34 5.16
N GLU A 217 3.18 0.47 4.89
CA GLU A 217 1.94 -0.02 4.30
C GLU A 217 2.17 -0.59 2.90
N VAL A 218 2.95 0.08 2.04
CA VAL A 218 3.31 -0.48 0.73
C VAL A 218 4.03 -1.82 0.87
N TYR A 219 4.97 -1.94 1.81
CA TYR A 219 5.68 -3.19 2.03
C TYR A 219 4.73 -4.31 2.45
N LEU A 220 3.86 -4.05 3.42
CA LEU A 220 2.95 -5.05 3.98
C LEU A 220 1.87 -5.46 2.98
N PHE A 221 1.19 -4.50 2.35
CA PHE A 221 0.22 -4.79 1.30
C PHE A 221 0.87 -5.38 0.05
N GLY A 222 2.11 -4.99 -0.27
CA GLY A 222 2.86 -5.56 -1.38
C GLY A 222 3.16 -7.05 -1.20
N ASN A 223 3.50 -7.47 0.03
CA ASN A 223 3.64 -8.88 0.37
C ASN A 223 2.29 -9.61 0.32
N LEU A 224 1.25 -9.06 0.96
CA LEU A 224 -0.12 -9.61 0.91
C LEU A 224 -0.60 -9.88 -0.53
N ILE A 225 -0.37 -8.92 -1.45
CA ILE A 225 -0.70 -9.08 -2.87
C ILE A 225 0.09 -10.22 -3.49
N ASN A 226 1.39 -10.31 -3.23
CA ASN A 226 2.22 -11.39 -3.76
C ASN A 226 1.72 -12.76 -3.28
N ASP A 227 1.30 -12.88 -2.02
CA ASP A 227 0.77 -14.13 -1.47
C ASP A 227 -0.53 -14.51 -2.09
N MET A 228 -1.43 -13.52 -2.23
CA MET A 228 -2.68 -13.74 -2.91
C MET A 228 -2.37 -14.26 -4.31
N VAL A 229 -1.55 -13.57 -5.10
CA VAL A 229 -1.16 -14.04 -6.44
C VAL A 229 -0.55 -15.45 -6.42
N TYR A 230 0.28 -15.79 -5.44
CA TYR A 230 0.87 -17.12 -5.29
C TYR A 230 -0.19 -18.19 -4.99
N VAL A 231 -1.07 -17.94 -4.02
CA VAL A 231 -2.23 -18.77 -3.70
C VAL A 231 -3.12 -18.97 -4.92
N GLY A 232 -3.30 -17.93 -5.75
CA GLY A 232 -4.09 -18.03 -6.98
C GLY A 232 -3.47 -19.01 -7.98
N LYS A 233 -2.14 -18.98 -8.13
CA LYS A 233 -1.44 -19.97 -8.96
C LYS A 233 -1.66 -21.38 -8.44
N TYR A 234 -1.63 -21.59 -7.13
CA TYR A 234 -1.91 -22.90 -6.53
C TYR A 234 -3.35 -23.37 -6.82
N VAL A 235 -4.34 -22.52 -6.52
CA VAL A 235 -5.76 -22.87 -6.66
C VAL A 235 -6.16 -23.19 -8.12
N TYR A 236 -5.58 -22.50 -9.10
CA TYR A 236 -6.03 -22.58 -10.50
C TYR A 236 -5.08 -23.29 -11.46
N VAL A 237 -3.80 -23.49 -11.11
CA VAL A 237 -2.77 -24.02 -12.03
C VAL A 237 -2.18 -25.36 -11.54
N ASP A 238 -2.68 -25.91 -10.44
CA ASP A 238 -2.27 -27.22 -9.90
C ASP A 238 -0.74 -27.32 -9.68
N ALA A 239 -0.15 -26.21 -9.23
CA ALA A 239 1.27 -26.14 -8.89
C ALA A 239 1.55 -26.94 -7.60
N GLU A 240 2.73 -27.57 -7.51
CA GLU A 240 3.13 -28.43 -6.38
C GLU A 240 2.85 -27.80 -5.01
N THR A 241 2.52 -28.67 -4.06
CA THR A 241 2.08 -28.40 -2.67
C THR A 241 2.68 -27.14 -2.04
N ILE A 242 1.81 -26.29 -1.48
CA ILE A 242 2.19 -25.25 -0.51
C ILE A 242 2.68 -25.95 0.77
N ASP A 243 3.94 -26.40 0.77
CA ASP A 243 4.52 -27.16 1.88
C ASP A 243 4.92 -26.26 3.07
N ASN A 244 4.85 -24.95 2.90
CA ASN A 244 5.03 -23.98 3.97
C ASN A 244 3.89 -22.98 3.92
N ARG A 245 2.86 -23.19 4.75
CA ARG A 245 1.72 -22.26 4.88
C ARG A 245 2.24 -20.95 5.47
N TRP A 246 2.59 -20.02 4.60
CA TRP A 246 2.80 -18.65 5.00
C TRP A 246 1.45 -17.96 5.09
N TYR A 247 1.09 -17.56 6.31
CA TYR A 247 -0.08 -16.76 6.56
C TYR A 247 0.40 -15.32 6.73
N PRO A 248 -0.11 -14.38 5.92
CA PRO A 248 0.37 -13.02 6.00
C PRO A 248 -0.04 -12.42 7.35
N ASN A 249 0.95 -11.94 8.09
CA ASN A 249 0.78 -11.13 9.30
C ASN A 249 -0.16 -11.73 10.38
N GLU A 250 0.11 -12.95 10.84
CA GLU A 250 -0.71 -13.60 11.89
C GLU A 250 -0.67 -12.91 13.26
N LYS A 251 0.40 -12.15 13.53
CA LYS A 251 0.75 -11.74 14.89
C LYS A 251 0.51 -10.27 15.19
N MET A 252 0.30 -9.43 14.17
CA MET A 252 0.21 -7.98 14.37
C MET A 252 -1.00 -7.39 13.67
N THR A 253 -1.78 -6.64 14.43
CA THR A 253 -2.80 -5.73 13.91
C THR A 253 -2.16 -4.58 13.14
N ILE A 254 -2.92 -3.94 12.25
CA ILE A 254 -2.51 -2.69 11.61
C ILE A 254 -2.18 -1.62 12.66
N ASN A 255 -2.96 -1.58 13.74
CA ASN A 255 -2.78 -0.60 14.80
C ASN A 255 -1.47 -0.83 15.57
N GLU A 256 -1.09 -2.07 15.83
CA GLU A 256 0.20 -2.37 16.46
C GLU A 256 1.38 -1.96 15.58
N VAL A 257 1.25 -2.15 14.26
CA VAL A 257 2.31 -1.76 13.31
C VAL A 257 2.44 -0.25 13.20
N LEU A 258 1.33 0.49 13.19
CA LEU A 258 1.31 1.94 12.97
C LEU A 258 1.46 2.76 14.26
N TYR A 259 0.87 2.34 15.38
CA TYR A 259 0.74 3.16 16.60
C TYR A 259 1.58 2.70 17.79
N ASN A 260 2.11 1.47 17.81
CA ASN A 260 2.88 0.94 18.95
C ASN A 260 4.39 1.21 18.85
N ARG A 261 4.81 2.24 18.11
CA ARG A 261 6.22 2.52 17.86
C ARG A 261 6.77 3.58 18.81
N GLU A 262 7.45 3.12 19.85
CA GLU A 262 8.49 3.89 20.55
C GLU A 262 9.80 4.04 19.72
N THR A 263 9.85 3.56 18.46
CA THR A 263 11.10 3.48 17.67
C THR A 263 11.29 4.62 16.67
N LYS A 264 12.55 5.04 16.60
CA LYS A 264 13.11 6.21 15.92
C LYS A 264 13.58 5.81 14.52
N SER A 265 13.30 6.63 13.51
CA SER A 265 13.88 6.55 12.15
C SER A 265 13.49 5.35 11.26
N MET A 266 13.43 5.58 9.95
CA MET A 266 13.28 4.57 8.88
C MET A 266 14.21 3.35 9.03
N GLN A 267 15.37 3.52 9.64
CA GLN A 267 16.41 2.49 9.75
C GLN A 267 16.00 1.36 10.70
N ASP A 268 15.40 1.69 11.84
CA ASP A 268 14.86 0.71 12.80
C ASP A 268 13.73 -0.10 12.16
N VAL A 269 12.95 0.54 11.29
CA VAL A 269 11.87 -0.11 10.53
C VAL A 269 12.42 -1.10 9.52
N PHE A 270 13.45 -0.72 8.75
CA PHE A 270 14.12 -1.63 7.83
C PHE A 270 14.86 -2.75 8.56
N GLU A 271 15.42 -2.51 9.74
CA GLU A 271 16.03 -3.56 10.57
C GLU A 271 14.97 -4.54 11.08
N LEU A 272 13.82 -4.06 11.60
CA LEU A 272 12.68 -4.90 11.95
C LEU A 272 12.17 -5.70 10.74
N MET A 273 12.01 -5.05 9.58
CA MET A 273 11.54 -5.67 8.33
C MET A 273 12.58 -6.66 7.74
N SER A 274 13.88 -6.40 7.89
CA SER A 274 14.95 -7.32 7.46
C SER A 274 15.00 -8.55 8.35
N SER A 275 14.73 -8.39 9.65
CA SER A 275 14.58 -9.51 10.60
C SER A 275 13.35 -10.37 10.31
N MET A 276 12.28 -9.78 9.75
CA MET A 276 11.11 -10.50 9.23
C MET A 276 11.41 -11.24 7.91
N SER A 277 12.37 -10.76 7.10
CA SER A 277 12.83 -11.44 5.87
C SER A 277 13.93 -12.50 6.12
N MET A 278 14.63 -12.45 7.26
CA MET A 278 15.81 -13.28 7.54
C MET A 278 15.54 -14.76 7.85
N GLN A 279 14.28 -15.20 7.92
CA GLN A 279 13.99 -16.65 7.99
C GLN A 279 14.01 -17.35 6.62
N LEU A 280 14.18 -16.61 5.51
CA LEU A 280 14.36 -17.19 4.16
C LEU A 280 15.83 -17.25 3.70
N LEU A 281 16.79 -16.86 4.54
CA LEU A 281 18.24 -16.98 4.24
C LEU A 281 18.88 -18.27 4.77
N TYR A 282 18.15 -19.10 5.52
CA TYR A 282 18.63 -20.40 5.99
C TYR A 282 17.91 -21.56 5.32
N TYR A 283 18.12 -21.74 4.02
CA TYR A 283 18.04 -23.08 3.42
C TYR A 283 19.05 -23.18 2.27
N VAL A 284 20.25 -23.62 2.62
CA VAL A 284 21.19 -24.22 1.67
C VAL A 284 20.74 -25.68 1.52
N PRO A 285 20.30 -26.14 0.34
CA PRO A 285 20.08 -27.56 0.13
C PRO A 285 21.44 -28.27 0.12
N GLN A 286 21.49 -29.43 0.77
CA GLN A 286 22.64 -30.34 0.77
C GLN A 286 23.02 -30.78 -0.65
#